data_AF-A0A425VYI4-F1
#
_entry.id   AF-A0A425VYI4-F1
#
_cell.length_a   1.000
_cell.length_b   1.000
_cell.length_c   1.000
_cell.angle_alpha   90.00
_cell.angle_beta   90.00
_cell.angle_gamma   90.00
#
_symmetry.space_group_name_H-M   'P 1'
#
loop_
_entity.id
_entity.type
_entity.pdbx_description
1 polymer ?
#
loop_
_entity_poly.entity_id
_entity_poly.type
_entity_poly.pdbx_seq_one_letter_code
_entity_poly.pdbx_strand_id
1 'polypeptide(L)'
;MASASSIPVSRSRMIFFMSSSRDVRPRSRLEYSQQRPAHGGPTSRKGAPMIWFTSDLHLGHESLATQKRGFSSLAAMEHLIIQNVNVRVAPTDTLYVLGDFSFRCTVEHARELREKIVCRKVHLIAGNHDKDWSRPEVTKTFSLDPPLMRMKTPEGQVLVLCHYPLLSWEAMRRGAVMLHGHIHSGMGEPAPGSYNARMREQGILRYDVGVDANGMAPVSLDEVLAWFDGVEPRVGQGL
;
A
#
# COMPACT_ATOMS: atom_id res chain seq x y z
N MET A 1 59.09 19.17 47.01
CA MET A 1 59.39 19.88 45.75
C MET A 1 59.12 18.92 44.59
N ALA A 2 58.00 19.10 43.91
CA ALA A 2 57.66 18.47 42.64
C ALA A 2 56.57 19.34 42.00
N SER A 3 56.78 19.74 40.75
CA SER A 3 56.00 20.73 40.02
C SER A 3 54.70 20.13 39.49
N ALA A 4 53.61 20.90 39.51
CA ALA A 4 52.42 20.63 38.70
C ALA A 4 52.04 21.90 37.94
N SER A 5 52.24 21.85 36.63
CA SER A 5 51.96 22.89 35.66
C SER A 5 50.45 23.14 35.51
N SER A 6 50.07 24.41 35.54
CA SER A 6 48.71 24.89 35.28
C SER A 6 48.49 25.11 33.77
N ILE A 7 47.48 24.46 33.21
CA ILE A 7 46.96 24.73 31.86
C ILE A 7 45.58 25.42 32.02
N PRO A 8 45.33 26.59 31.40
CA PRO A 8 44.05 27.27 31.49
C PRO A 8 43.03 26.67 30.51
N VAL A 9 41.83 26.39 31.00
CA VAL A 9 40.66 25.97 30.20
C VAL A 9 40.03 27.21 29.54
N SER A 10 40.10 27.27 28.22
CA SER A 10 39.44 28.29 27.40
C SER A 10 37.91 28.11 27.45
N ARG A 11 37.20 29.16 27.88
CA ARG A 11 35.74 29.27 27.79
C ARG A 11 35.35 29.70 26.38
N SER A 12 34.97 28.76 25.52
CA SER A 12 34.31 29.08 24.26
C SER A 12 32.89 29.59 24.52
N ARG A 13 32.65 30.84 24.12
CA ARG A 13 31.35 31.52 24.15
C ARG A 13 30.37 30.80 23.22
N MET A 14 29.26 30.35 23.79
CA MET A 14 28.09 29.88 23.08
C MET A 14 27.42 31.09 22.42
N ILE A 15 27.43 31.16 21.09
CA ILE A 15 26.81 32.23 20.32
C ILE A 15 25.35 31.85 20.11
N PHE A 16 24.43 32.49 20.85
CA PHE A 16 22.99 32.41 20.63
C PHE A 16 22.64 33.22 19.39
N PHE A 17 22.27 32.56 18.29
CA PHE A 17 21.54 33.22 17.20
C PHE A 17 20.04 33.10 17.48
N MET A 18 19.44 34.18 18.00
CA MET A 18 18.00 34.38 17.98
C MET A 18 17.59 34.72 16.54
N SER A 19 17.04 33.75 15.81
CA SER A 19 16.30 34.03 14.58
C SER A 19 14.80 33.98 14.88
N SER A 20 14.21 35.16 14.80
CA SER A 20 12.77 35.48 14.70
C SER A 20 11.85 34.29 14.40
N SER A 21 10.96 34.00 15.35
CA SER A 21 9.79 33.15 15.19
C SER A 21 8.92 33.67 14.05
N ARG A 22 9.00 33.02 12.89
CA ARG A 22 7.93 33.08 11.89
C ARG A 22 6.94 31.98 12.23
N ASP A 23 5.74 32.42 12.58
CA ASP A 23 4.49 31.69 12.66
C ASP A 23 4.39 30.59 11.58
N VAL A 24 4.72 29.35 11.95
CA VAL A 24 4.53 28.17 11.10
C VAL A 24 3.09 27.71 11.27
N ARG A 25 2.19 28.31 10.49
CA ARG A 25 0.88 27.71 10.25
C ARG A 25 1.10 26.33 9.62
N PRO A 26 0.37 25.27 10.04
CA PRO A 26 0.47 23.97 9.40
C PRO A 26 0.00 24.12 7.95
N ARG A 27 0.92 23.88 7.00
CA ARG A 27 0.61 23.96 5.58
C ARG A 27 -0.12 22.69 5.13
N SER A 28 -1.30 22.96 4.57
CA SER A 28 -2.02 22.28 3.49
C SER A 28 -2.43 20.81 3.71
N ARG A 29 -3.75 20.66 3.91
CA ARG A 29 -4.60 19.56 3.39
C ARG A 29 -3.93 18.92 2.17
N LEU A 30 -3.64 17.62 2.24
CA LEU A 30 -3.34 16.79 1.08
C LEU A 30 -4.59 16.83 0.19
N GLU A 31 -4.67 17.80 -0.72
CA GLU A 31 -5.65 17.74 -1.78
C GLU A 31 -5.20 16.60 -2.69
N TYR A 32 -5.96 15.51 -2.68
CA TYR A 32 -5.88 14.48 -3.70
C TYR A 32 -6.32 15.12 -5.02
N SER A 33 -5.43 15.90 -5.63
CA SER A 33 -5.68 16.43 -6.96
C SER A 33 -5.82 15.24 -7.90
N GLN A 34 -6.70 15.35 -8.89
CA GLN A 34 -6.95 14.34 -9.93
C GLN A 34 -5.74 14.19 -10.88
N GLN A 35 -4.52 14.21 -10.36
CA GLN A 35 -3.31 13.89 -11.09
C GLN A 35 -3.31 12.40 -11.36
N ARG A 36 -3.76 12.07 -12.57
CA ARG A 36 -3.52 10.78 -13.22
C ARG A 36 -2.05 10.38 -13.01
N PRO A 37 -1.73 9.17 -12.53
CA PRO A 37 -0.36 8.71 -12.56
C PRO A 37 0.11 8.72 -14.02
N ALA A 38 1.26 9.36 -14.26
CA ALA A 38 1.87 9.51 -15.57
C ALA A 38 2.60 8.23 -15.97
N HIS A 39 1.86 7.12 -16.11
CA HIS A 39 2.38 5.91 -16.75
C HIS A 39 1.35 5.42 -17.75
N GLY A 40 1.79 5.30 -19.02
CA GLY A 40 0.97 4.75 -20.10
C GLY A 40 0.44 3.39 -19.66
N GLY A 41 -0.88 3.28 -19.57
CA GLY A 41 -1.54 2.05 -19.14
C GLY A 41 -1.15 0.88 -20.06
N PRO A 42 -1.16 -0.36 -19.55
CA PRO A 42 -0.84 -1.53 -20.36
C PRO A 42 -1.74 -1.56 -21.59
N THR A 43 -1.14 -1.65 -22.77
CA THR A 43 -1.88 -1.97 -24.00
C THR A 43 -2.53 -3.33 -23.80
N SER A 44 -3.86 -3.38 -23.82
CA SER A 44 -4.60 -4.60 -23.52
C SER A 44 -4.11 -5.79 -24.36
N ARG A 45 -3.76 -6.89 -23.70
CA ARG A 45 -3.79 -8.20 -24.35
C ARG A 45 -5.27 -8.48 -24.61
N LYS A 46 -5.75 -8.19 -25.84
CA LYS A 46 -7.16 -8.33 -26.20
C LYS A 46 -7.69 -9.73 -25.81
N GLY A 47 -8.56 -9.78 -24.80
CA GLY A 47 -9.51 -10.89 -24.57
C GLY A 47 -9.32 -11.73 -23.30
N ALA A 48 -8.18 -11.65 -22.59
CA ALA A 48 -7.97 -12.42 -21.37
C ALA A 48 -8.33 -11.58 -20.12
N PRO A 49 -9.04 -12.16 -19.13
CA PRO A 49 -9.22 -11.53 -17.82
C PRO A 49 -7.88 -11.15 -17.17
N MET A 50 -7.81 -9.94 -16.63
CA MET A 50 -6.61 -9.43 -15.96
C MET A 50 -6.64 -9.72 -14.46
N ILE A 51 -5.45 -9.73 -13.84
CA ILE A 51 -5.28 -9.86 -12.39
C ILE A 51 -4.91 -8.50 -11.80
N TRP A 52 -5.61 -8.13 -10.74
CA TRP A 52 -5.45 -6.87 -10.03
C TRP A 52 -5.25 -7.09 -8.54
N PHE A 53 -4.57 -6.15 -7.90
CA PHE A 53 -4.25 -6.18 -6.48
C PHE A 53 -4.58 -4.83 -5.84
N THR A 54 -5.08 -4.87 -4.61
CA THR A 54 -5.29 -3.70 -3.77
C THR A 54 -5.22 -4.11 -2.31
N SER A 55 -5.05 -3.16 -1.40
CA SER A 55 -5.15 -3.39 0.04
C SER A 55 -5.60 -2.11 0.77
N ASP A 56 -6.00 -2.25 2.04
CA ASP A 56 -6.20 -1.14 2.97
C ASP A 56 -7.27 -0.15 2.52
N LEU A 57 -8.34 -0.63 1.89
CA LEU A 57 -9.42 0.25 1.41
C LEU A 57 -10.04 1.01 2.60
N HIS A 58 -10.19 0.33 3.75
CA HIS A 58 -10.74 0.89 4.98
C HIS A 58 -12.08 1.61 4.76
N LEU A 59 -12.97 1.02 3.97
CA LEU A 59 -14.32 1.55 3.81
C LEU A 59 -15.03 1.50 5.18
N GLY A 60 -15.80 2.53 5.53
CA GLY A 60 -16.32 2.74 6.89
C GLY A 60 -15.40 3.46 7.89
N HIS A 61 -14.13 3.76 7.54
CA HIS A 61 -13.16 4.34 8.48
C HIS A 61 -13.15 5.88 8.49
N GLU A 62 -14.12 6.52 9.17
CA GLU A 62 -14.29 7.99 9.18
C GLU A 62 -13.03 8.77 9.59
N SER A 63 -12.36 8.36 10.68
CA SER A 63 -11.16 9.06 11.18
C SER A 63 -9.99 8.95 10.21
N LEU A 64 -9.82 7.81 9.55
CA LEU A 64 -8.79 7.65 8.51
C LEU A 64 -9.11 8.55 7.31
N ALA A 65 -10.37 8.55 6.85
CA ALA A 65 -10.81 9.35 5.72
C ALA A 65 -10.50 10.84 5.95
N THR A 66 -10.95 11.39 7.08
CA THR A 66 -10.93 12.84 7.32
C THR A 66 -9.60 13.35 7.91
N GLN A 67 -8.97 12.60 8.81
CA GLN A 67 -7.80 13.09 9.55
C GLN A 67 -6.46 12.65 8.95
N LYS A 68 -6.44 11.54 8.21
CA LYS A 68 -5.20 10.96 7.67
C LYS A 68 -5.10 11.09 6.16
N ARG A 69 -6.16 10.71 5.45
CA ARG A 69 -6.24 10.78 3.99
C ARG A 69 -6.74 12.12 3.45
N GLY A 70 -7.27 12.99 4.32
CA GLY A 70 -7.62 14.38 3.98
C GLY A 70 -8.91 14.55 3.18
N PHE A 71 -9.77 13.53 3.12
CA PHE A 71 -11.08 13.63 2.48
C PHE A 71 -12.02 14.54 3.28
N SER A 72 -12.97 15.16 2.59
CA SER A 72 -14.00 16.00 3.21
C SER A 72 -15.01 15.20 4.05
N SER A 73 -15.17 13.91 3.75
CA SER A 73 -16.07 12.98 4.46
C SER A 73 -15.71 11.53 4.14
N LEU A 74 -16.17 10.59 4.96
CA LEU A 74 -16.11 9.16 4.66
C LEU A 74 -16.73 8.82 3.30
N ALA A 75 -17.92 9.32 3.01
CA ALA A 75 -18.62 9.05 1.75
C ALA A 75 -17.81 9.48 0.51
N ALA A 76 -17.06 10.59 0.60
CA ALA A 76 -16.18 11.04 -0.48
C ALA A 76 -15.02 10.07 -0.72
N MET A 77 -14.43 9.53 0.35
CA MET A 77 -13.37 8.51 0.26
C MET A 77 -13.90 7.21 -0.34
N GLU A 78 -15.02 6.71 0.16
CA GLU A 78 -15.63 5.46 -0.33
C GLU A 78 -15.98 5.56 -1.80
N HIS A 79 -16.61 6.67 -2.21
CA HIS A 79 -16.95 6.92 -3.60
C HIS A 79 -15.69 6.93 -4.49
N LEU A 80 -14.65 7.67 -4.10
CA LEU A 80 -13.42 7.76 -4.91
C LEU A 80 -12.73 6.41 -5.06
N ILE A 81 -12.52 5.68 -3.96
CA ILE A 81 -11.84 4.38 -3.98
C ILE A 81 -12.62 3.39 -4.86
N ILE A 82 -13.93 3.28 -4.67
CA ILE A 82 -14.77 2.37 -5.47
C ILE A 82 -14.76 2.79 -6.95
N GLN A 83 -14.86 4.08 -7.24
CA GLN A 83 -14.76 4.60 -8.60
C GLN A 83 -13.43 4.23 -9.25
N ASN A 84 -12.31 4.44 -8.54
CA ASN A 84 -10.98 4.10 -9.05
C ASN A 84 -10.82 2.60 -9.32
N VAL A 85 -11.38 1.75 -8.45
CA VAL A 85 -11.43 0.30 -8.70
C VAL A 85 -12.23 0.00 -9.96
N ASN A 86 -13.44 0.53 -10.09
CA ASN A 86 -14.33 0.24 -11.22
C ASN A 86 -13.84 0.80 -12.57
N VAL A 87 -13.04 1.87 -12.55
CA VAL A 87 -12.40 2.43 -13.76
C VAL A 87 -11.29 1.53 -14.29
N ARG A 88 -10.61 0.78 -13.40
CA ARG A 88 -9.43 -0.02 -13.76
C ARG A 88 -9.75 -1.50 -13.91
N VAL A 89 -10.62 -2.03 -13.05
CA VAL A 89 -10.91 -3.47 -12.93
C VAL A 89 -12.23 -3.78 -13.62
N ALA A 90 -12.17 -4.58 -14.70
CA ALA A 90 -13.35 -4.96 -15.44
C ALA A 90 -14.18 -6.02 -14.66
N PRO A 91 -15.49 -6.16 -14.96
CA PRO A 91 -16.34 -7.19 -14.33
C PRO A 91 -15.84 -8.63 -14.47
N THR A 92 -15.08 -8.91 -15.54
CA THR A 92 -14.55 -10.23 -15.89
C THR A 92 -13.18 -10.54 -15.28
N ASP A 93 -12.51 -9.52 -14.75
CA ASP A 93 -11.17 -9.63 -14.16
C ASP A 93 -11.21 -10.36 -12.80
N THR A 94 -10.03 -10.59 -12.25
CA THR A 94 -9.84 -11.07 -10.88
C THR A 94 -9.17 -9.98 -10.05
N LEU A 95 -9.76 -9.63 -8.91
CA LEU A 95 -9.19 -8.67 -7.96
C LEU A 95 -8.84 -9.38 -6.65
N TYR A 96 -7.60 -9.27 -6.23
CA TYR A 96 -7.14 -9.68 -4.90
C TYR A 96 -7.11 -8.46 -3.97
N VAL A 97 -7.84 -8.53 -2.86
CA VAL A 97 -7.80 -7.58 -1.76
C VAL A 97 -6.93 -8.17 -0.66
N LEU A 98 -5.78 -7.56 -0.40
CA LEU A 98 -4.78 -8.03 0.56
C LEU A 98 -5.05 -7.45 1.95
N GLY A 99 -6.29 -7.54 2.40
CA GLY A 99 -6.71 -7.20 3.75
C GLY A 99 -7.26 -5.78 3.91
N ASP A 100 -7.88 -5.58 5.06
CA ASP A 100 -8.44 -4.31 5.55
C ASP A 100 -9.41 -3.66 4.55
N PHE A 101 -10.35 -4.47 4.04
CA PHE A 101 -11.37 -4.01 3.11
C PHE A 101 -12.30 -2.96 3.75
N SER A 102 -12.72 -3.23 4.99
CA SER A 102 -13.62 -2.35 5.74
C SER A 102 -13.24 -2.26 7.21
N PHE A 103 -13.62 -1.17 7.89
CA PHE A 103 -13.33 -0.98 9.31
C PHE A 103 -14.51 -0.38 10.05
N ARG A 104 -14.83 -0.96 11.22
CA ARG A 104 -15.84 -0.48 12.19
C ARG A 104 -17.25 -0.15 11.65
N CYS A 105 -17.59 -0.56 10.44
CA CYS A 105 -18.97 -0.54 9.94
C CYS A 105 -19.70 -1.86 10.25
N THR A 106 -20.97 -1.99 9.89
CA THR A 106 -21.70 -3.28 9.96
C THR A 106 -21.24 -4.23 8.84
N VAL A 107 -21.48 -5.53 8.99
CA VAL A 107 -21.14 -6.53 7.96
C VAL A 107 -21.96 -6.27 6.68
N GLU A 108 -23.21 -5.86 6.86
CA GLU A 108 -24.17 -5.51 5.81
C GLU A 108 -23.69 -4.30 5.02
N HIS A 109 -23.24 -3.24 5.70
CA HIS A 109 -22.71 -2.06 5.03
C HIS A 109 -21.44 -2.37 4.24
N ALA A 110 -20.53 -3.18 4.81
CA ALA A 110 -19.35 -3.62 4.09
C ALA A 110 -19.72 -4.45 2.84
N ARG A 111 -20.75 -5.30 2.94
CA ARG A 111 -21.29 -6.03 1.80
C ARG A 111 -21.89 -5.09 0.73
N GLU A 112 -22.69 -4.10 1.11
CA GLU A 112 -23.23 -3.09 0.19
C GLU A 112 -22.12 -2.34 -0.56
N LEU A 113 -21.05 -1.99 0.14
CA LEU A 113 -19.87 -1.37 -0.45
C LEU A 113 -19.16 -2.30 -1.43
N ARG A 114 -19.04 -3.59 -1.09
CA ARG A 114 -18.50 -4.62 -1.99
C ARG A 114 -19.36 -4.82 -3.24
N GLU A 115 -20.69 -4.76 -3.12
CA GLU A 115 -21.62 -4.89 -4.25
C GLU A 115 -21.50 -3.73 -5.26
N LYS A 116 -21.00 -2.56 -4.82
CA LYS A 116 -20.68 -1.44 -5.72
C LYS A 116 -19.41 -1.66 -6.55
N ILE A 117 -18.56 -2.62 -6.20
CA ILE A 117 -17.39 -3.01 -7.00
C ILE A 117 -17.85 -3.96 -8.10
N VAL A 118 -17.70 -3.55 -9.36
CA VAL A 118 -18.25 -4.28 -10.54
C VAL A 118 -17.55 -5.61 -10.83
N CYS A 119 -16.31 -5.77 -10.33
CA CYS A 119 -15.56 -7.00 -10.43
C CYS A 119 -16.29 -8.15 -9.72
N ARG A 120 -16.55 -9.23 -10.45
CA ARG A 120 -17.29 -10.38 -9.93
C ARG A 120 -16.41 -11.32 -9.12
N LYS A 121 -15.15 -11.49 -9.55
CA LYS A 121 -14.18 -12.37 -8.88
C LYS A 121 -13.29 -11.54 -7.97
N VAL A 122 -13.68 -11.43 -6.70
CA VAL A 122 -12.89 -10.71 -5.71
C VAL A 122 -12.46 -11.69 -4.62
N HIS A 123 -11.15 -11.85 -4.53
CA HIS A 123 -10.46 -12.66 -3.55
C HIS A 123 -10.07 -11.78 -2.35
N LEU A 124 -10.20 -12.30 -1.14
CA LEU A 124 -9.81 -11.61 0.08
C LEU A 124 -8.80 -12.46 0.86
N ILE A 125 -7.64 -11.88 1.12
CA ILE A 125 -6.66 -12.35 2.10
C ILE A 125 -6.86 -11.46 3.33
N ALA A 126 -7.37 -12.01 4.42
CA ALA A 126 -7.81 -11.21 5.56
C ALA A 126 -6.68 -10.39 6.20
N GLY A 127 -6.96 -9.10 6.44
CA GLY A 127 -6.14 -8.21 7.28
C GLY A 127 -6.58 -8.23 8.74
N ASN A 128 -5.90 -7.47 9.61
CA ASN A 128 -6.24 -7.42 11.04
C ASN A 128 -7.56 -6.71 11.34
N HIS A 129 -8.07 -5.90 10.41
CA HIS A 129 -9.32 -5.17 10.59
C HIS A 129 -10.51 -5.81 9.89
N ASP A 130 -10.27 -6.83 9.06
CA ASP A 130 -11.35 -7.56 8.42
C ASP A 130 -12.17 -8.34 9.44
N LYS A 131 -13.49 -8.33 9.19
CA LYS A 131 -14.43 -9.14 9.95
C LYS A 131 -14.35 -10.59 9.50
N ASP A 132 -15.01 -11.45 10.26
CA ASP A 132 -15.24 -12.82 9.81
C ASP A 132 -16.23 -12.85 8.62
N TRP A 133 -15.67 -12.99 7.42
CA TRP A 133 -16.40 -13.11 6.17
C TRP A 133 -16.85 -14.54 5.85
N SER A 134 -16.51 -15.52 6.68
CA SER A 134 -16.96 -16.91 6.51
C SER A 134 -18.41 -17.11 6.95
N ARG A 135 -18.96 -16.14 7.69
CA ARG A 135 -20.32 -16.12 8.23
C ARG A 135 -21.41 -16.33 7.17
N PRO A 136 -22.44 -17.15 7.43
CA PRO A 136 -23.49 -17.48 6.46
C PRO A 136 -24.18 -16.29 5.79
N GLU A 137 -24.34 -15.17 6.51
CA GLU A 137 -25.02 -13.96 6.05
C GLU A 137 -24.25 -13.24 4.93
N VAL A 138 -22.93 -13.49 4.81
CA VAL A 138 -22.03 -12.83 3.85
C VAL A 138 -21.06 -13.77 3.12
N THR A 139 -21.24 -15.08 3.26
CA THR A 139 -20.36 -16.16 2.76
C THR A 139 -20.16 -16.22 1.23
N LYS A 140 -20.70 -15.26 0.46
CA LYS A 140 -20.53 -15.15 -1.01
C LYS A 140 -19.98 -13.80 -1.47
N THR A 141 -19.61 -12.95 -0.52
CA THR A 141 -19.14 -11.58 -0.79
C THR A 141 -17.73 -11.57 -1.38
N PHE A 142 -16.91 -12.53 -0.94
CA PHE A 142 -15.52 -12.75 -1.38
C PHE A 142 -15.24 -14.24 -1.56
N SER A 143 -14.27 -14.55 -2.41
CA SER A 143 -13.53 -15.81 -2.32
C SER A 143 -12.45 -15.65 -1.25
N LEU A 144 -12.54 -16.38 -0.15
CA LEU A 144 -11.59 -16.25 0.95
C LEU A 144 -10.35 -17.10 0.69
N ASP A 145 -9.17 -16.48 0.75
CA ASP A 145 -7.88 -17.14 0.59
C ASP A 145 -7.14 -17.23 1.93
N PRO A 146 -6.16 -18.15 2.06
CA PRO A 146 -5.33 -18.24 3.25
C PRO A 146 -4.57 -16.93 3.55
N PRO A 147 -4.24 -16.63 4.83
CA PRO A 147 -3.51 -15.42 5.22
C PRO A 147 -2.14 -15.22 4.54
N LEU A 148 -1.54 -16.31 4.07
CA LEU A 148 -0.34 -16.33 3.27
C LEU A 148 -0.61 -17.19 2.04
N MET A 149 -0.70 -16.56 0.88
CA MET A 149 -1.01 -17.23 -0.38
C MET A 149 0.20 -17.18 -1.31
N ARG A 150 0.46 -18.30 -1.98
CA ARG A 150 1.45 -18.39 -3.05
C ARG A 150 0.73 -18.64 -4.36
N MET A 151 1.08 -17.87 -5.38
CA MET A 151 0.59 -18.10 -6.74
C MET A 151 1.72 -18.05 -7.76
N LYS A 152 1.51 -18.70 -8.90
CA LYS A 152 2.44 -18.70 -10.04
C LYS A 152 1.69 -18.19 -11.26
N THR A 153 2.23 -17.18 -11.93
CA THR A 153 1.63 -16.65 -13.16
C THR A 153 1.81 -17.64 -14.32
N PRO A 154 1.04 -17.51 -15.42
CA PRO A 154 1.24 -18.33 -16.62
C PRO A 154 2.67 -18.27 -17.16
N GLU A 155 3.31 -17.10 -17.09
CA GLU A 155 4.70 -16.84 -17.50
C GLU A 155 5.73 -17.38 -16.50
N GLY A 156 5.27 -17.93 -15.37
CA GLY A 156 6.10 -18.63 -14.40
C GLY A 156 6.61 -17.80 -13.24
N GLN A 157 6.26 -16.51 -13.17
CA GLN A 157 6.60 -15.64 -12.05
C GLN A 157 5.90 -16.13 -10.78
N VAL A 158 6.64 -16.19 -9.68
CA VAL A 158 6.09 -16.55 -8.36
C VAL A 158 5.73 -15.28 -7.60
N LEU A 159 4.51 -15.25 -7.03
CA LEU A 159 4.04 -14.21 -6.15
C LEU A 159 3.71 -14.81 -4.77
N VAL A 160 4.02 -14.05 -3.72
CA VAL A 160 3.60 -14.32 -2.35
C VAL A 160 2.73 -13.15 -1.90
N LEU A 161 1.49 -13.44 -1.54
CA LEU A 161 0.49 -12.46 -1.13
C LEU A 161 0.24 -12.60 0.38
N CYS A 162 0.36 -11.51 1.11
CA CYS A 162 0.03 -11.45 2.53
C CYS A 162 -0.32 -10.02 2.88
N HIS A 163 -1.29 -9.79 3.77
CA HIS A 163 -1.59 -8.43 4.23
C HIS A 163 -0.36 -7.76 4.87
N TYR A 164 0.39 -8.50 5.69
CA TYR A 164 1.58 -7.99 6.38
C TYR A 164 2.84 -8.09 5.52
N PRO A 165 3.70 -7.06 5.47
CA PRO A 165 4.99 -7.16 4.80
C PRO A 165 5.88 -8.19 5.48
N LEU A 166 6.29 -9.21 4.74
CA LEU A 166 7.20 -10.22 5.26
C LEU A 166 8.65 -9.76 5.14
N LEU A 167 9.46 -10.03 6.17
CA LEU A 167 10.91 -9.81 6.13
C LEU A 167 11.60 -10.79 5.17
N SER A 168 11.08 -12.01 5.08
CA SER A 168 11.54 -13.06 4.18
C SER A 168 10.34 -13.89 3.72
N TRP A 169 10.38 -14.37 2.48
CA TRP A 169 9.30 -15.17 1.89
C TRP A 169 9.87 -16.27 1.00
N GLU A 170 9.02 -17.24 0.67
CA GLU A 170 9.40 -18.35 -0.19
C GLU A 170 9.92 -17.85 -1.54
N ALA A 171 11.06 -18.38 -1.98
CA ALA A 171 11.68 -18.04 -3.25
C ALA A 171 12.08 -16.55 -3.42
N MET A 172 12.17 -15.78 -2.32
CA MET A 172 12.65 -14.39 -2.33
C MET A 172 13.98 -14.22 -3.09
N ARG A 173 14.96 -15.09 -2.80
CA ARG A 173 16.29 -15.08 -3.47
C ARG A 173 16.26 -15.58 -4.92
N ARG A 174 15.13 -16.14 -5.37
CA ARG A 174 14.91 -16.64 -6.74
C ARG A 174 13.96 -15.74 -7.53
N GLY A 175 13.77 -14.49 -7.08
CA GLY A 175 12.95 -13.51 -7.79
C GLY A 175 11.46 -13.57 -7.51
N ALA A 176 10.99 -14.29 -6.48
CA ALA A 176 9.57 -14.19 -6.11
C ALA A 176 9.23 -12.79 -5.61
N VAL A 177 8.10 -12.24 -6.07
CA VAL A 177 7.61 -10.92 -5.65
C VAL A 177 6.65 -11.09 -4.47
N MET A 178 6.81 -10.26 -3.45
CA MET A 178 5.93 -10.22 -2.28
C MET A 178 5.01 -9.00 -2.35
N LEU A 179 3.70 -9.23 -2.36
CA LEU A 179 2.69 -8.17 -2.37
C LEU A 179 2.05 -8.06 -0.99
N HIS A 180 1.91 -6.83 -0.50
CA HIS A 180 1.34 -6.55 0.82
C HIS A 180 0.59 -5.23 0.90
N GLY A 181 0.01 -4.97 2.07
CA GLY A 181 -0.54 -3.67 2.46
C GLY A 181 -0.07 -3.29 3.85
N HIS A 182 -1.01 -2.96 4.74
CA HIS A 182 -0.87 -2.79 6.19
C HIS A 182 -0.08 -1.56 6.65
N ILE A 183 1.03 -1.23 5.98
CA ILE A 183 1.96 -0.18 6.44
C ILE A 183 1.53 1.22 6.03
N HIS A 184 0.52 1.34 5.15
CA HIS A 184 0.02 2.60 4.63
C HIS A 184 1.12 3.53 4.12
N SER A 185 2.06 3.02 3.34
CA SER A 185 3.34 3.70 3.06
C SER A 185 3.26 4.98 2.22
N GLY A 186 2.06 5.42 1.81
CA GLY A 186 1.85 6.76 1.25
C GLY A 186 1.50 7.83 2.29
N MET A 187 1.19 7.45 3.53
CA MET A 187 0.83 8.39 4.59
C MET A 187 2.08 8.86 5.35
N GLY A 188 2.46 10.12 5.14
CA GLY A 188 3.61 10.73 5.84
C GLY A 188 4.96 10.59 5.12
N GLU A 189 4.97 9.93 3.95
CA GLU A 189 6.12 9.93 3.04
C GLU A 189 6.09 11.17 2.11
N PRO A 190 7.22 11.58 1.52
CA PRO A 190 7.30 12.76 0.66
C PRO A 190 6.38 12.69 -0.58
N ALA A 191 6.09 11.49 -1.06
CA ALA A 191 5.15 11.23 -2.14
C ALA A 191 4.57 9.79 -2.03
N PRO A 192 3.36 9.54 -2.60
CA PRO A 192 2.89 8.18 -2.80
C PRO A 192 3.91 7.33 -3.56
N GLY A 193 4.08 6.08 -3.15
CA GLY A 193 4.99 5.13 -3.80
C GLY A 193 6.47 5.24 -3.41
N SER A 194 6.87 6.19 -2.54
CA SER A 194 8.27 6.31 -2.07
C SER A 194 8.80 5.03 -1.44
N TYR A 195 7.96 4.28 -0.71
CA TYR A 195 8.32 2.98 -0.17
C TYR A 195 8.63 1.95 -1.28
N ASN A 196 7.76 1.82 -2.28
CA ASN A 196 7.94 0.89 -3.39
C ASN A 196 9.21 1.22 -4.21
N ALA A 197 9.50 2.51 -4.39
CA ALA A 197 10.74 2.97 -5.02
C ALA A 197 11.97 2.54 -4.22
N ARG A 198 11.97 2.76 -2.90
CA ARG A 198 13.07 2.33 -2.02
C ARG A 198 13.26 0.81 -2.01
N MET A 199 12.18 0.02 -2.03
CA MET A 199 12.29 -1.44 -2.11
C MET A 199 12.94 -1.87 -3.43
N ARG A 200 12.51 -1.29 -4.56
CA ARG A 200 13.12 -1.50 -5.88
C ARG A 200 14.62 -1.15 -5.89
N GLU A 201 14.99 0.04 -5.41
CA GLU A 201 16.39 0.50 -5.34
C GLU A 201 17.28 -0.45 -4.52
N GLN A 202 16.70 -1.08 -3.49
CA GLN A 202 17.42 -2.00 -2.63
C GLN A 202 17.49 -3.44 -3.17
N GLY A 203 16.89 -3.72 -4.33
CA GLY A 203 16.74 -5.08 -4.88
C GLY A 203 15.78 -5.95 -4.06
N ILE A 204 14.90 -5.36 -3.26
CA ILE A 204 13.91 -6.08 -2.46
C ILE A 204 12.61 -6.13 -3.28
N LEU A 205 12.25 -7.30 -3.79
CA LEU A 205 11.05 -7.51 -4.59
C LEU A 205 9.80 -7.59 -3.71
N ARG A 206 9.55 -6.54 -2.94
CA ARG A 206 8.39 -6.37 -2.07
C ARG A 206 7.66 -5.08 -2.44
N TYR A 207 6.34 -5.17 -2.59
CA TYR A 207 5.52 -4.08 -3.12
C TYR A 207 4.27 -3.90 -2.26
N ASP A 208 4.05 -2.67 -1.80
CA ASP A 208 2.84 -2.23 -1.14
C ASP A 208 1.77 -1.94 -2.19
N VAL A 209 0.73 -2.79 -2.26
CA VAL A 209 -0.45 -2.65 -3.12
C VAL A 209 -1.58 -1.87 -2.43
N GLY A 210 -1.33 -1.35 -1.22
CA GLY A 210 -2.28 -0.52 -0.49
C GLY A 210 -2.67 0.74 -1.25
N VAL A 211 -3.93 1.14 -1.11
CA VAL A 211 -4.48 2.32 -1.81
C VAL A 211 -3.69 3.61 -1.52
N ASP A 212 -3.11 3.73 -0.32
CA ASP A 212 -2.30 4.88 0.08
C ASP A 212 -0.99 4.98 -0.73
N ALA A 213 -0.39 3.85 -1.10
CA ALA A 213 0.83 3.81 -1.88
C ALA A 213 0.60 4.00 -3.40
N ASN A 214 -0.63 3.81 -3.87
CA ASN A 214 -0.93 3.63 -5.30
C ASN A 214 -2.04 4.55 -5.84
N GLY A 215 -2.12 5.80 -5.37
CA GLY A 215 -3.05 6.75 -6.00
C GLY A 215 -4.54 6.51 -5.66
N MET A 216 -4.83 5.86 -4.53
CA MET A 216 -6.17 5.38 -4.17
C MET A 216 -6.76 4.40 -5.19
N ALA A 217 -5.91 3.63 -5.87
CA ALA A 217 -6.29 2.78 -6.98
C ALA A 217 -5.61 1.40 -6.91
N PRO A 218 -6.23 0.35 -7.50
CA PRO A 218 -5.62 -0.97 -7.61
C PRO A 218 -4.49 -0.97 -8.65
N VAL A 219 -3.52 -1.87 -8.46
CA VAL A 219 -2.43 -2.12 -9.41
C VAL A 219 -2.63 -3.46 -10.11
N SER A 220 -2.37 -3.52 -11.41
CA SER A 220 -2.44 -4.77 -12.18
C SER A 220 -1.18 -5.62 -11.98
N LEU A 221 -1.30 -6.92 -12.26
CA LEU A 221 -0.15 -7.79 -12.34
C LEU A 221 0.90 -7.28 -13.31
N ASP A 222 0.50 -6.87 -14.52
CA ASP A 222 1.43 -6.35 -15.53
C ASP A 222 2.19 -5.11 -15.03
N GLU A 223 1.53 -4.20 -14.32
CA GLU A 223 2.19 -3.03 -13.71
C GLU A 223 3.19 -3.44 -12.63
N VAL A 224 2.86 -4.40 -11.77
CA VAL A 224 3.77 -4.93 -10.75
C VAL A 224 4.99 -5.60 -11.38
N LEU A 225 4.78 -6.40 -12.42
CA LEU A 225 5.88 -7.09 -13.11
C LEU A 225 6.78 -6.08 -13.85
N ALA A 226 6.19 -5.14 -14.58
CA ALA A 226 6.92 -4.05 -15.20
C ALA A 226 7.67 -3.20 -14.16
N TRP A 227 7.09 -3.00 -12.98
CA TRP A 227 7.73 -2.28 -11.88
C TRP A 227 8.98 -2.97 -11.36
N PHE A 228 9.14 -4.29 -11.50
CA PHE A 228 10.34 -5.03 -11.10
C PHE A 228 11.21 -5.48 -12.28
N ASP A 229 10.86 -5.11 -13.50
CA ASP A 229 11.66 -5.46 -14.67
C ASP A 229 13.09 -4.92 -14.53
N GLY A 230 14.05 -5.77 -14.89
CA GLY A 230 15.49 -5.53 -14.75
C GLY A 230 16.04 -5.43 -13.31
N VAL A 231 15.28 -5.81 -12.27
CA VAL A 231 15.76 -5.79 -10.88
C VAL A 231 16.32 -7.14 -10.50
N GLU A 232 17.63 -7.16 -10.22
CA GLU A 232 18.26 -8.33 -9.61
C GLU A 232 17.86 -8.42 -8.13
N PRO A 233 17.27 -9.53 -7.68
CA PRO A 233 16.92 -9.72 -6.28
C PRO A 233 18.16 -9.61 -5.41
N ARG A 234 18.06 -8.88 -4.29
CA ARG A 234 19.14 -8.79 -3.31
C ARG A 234 19.50 -10.20 -2.82
N VAL A 235 20.62 -10.70 -3.31
CA VAL A 235 21.30 -11.85 -2.73
C VAL A 235 22.04 -11.33 -1.51
N GLY A 236 21.42 -11.43 -0.33
CA GLY A 236 22.12 -11.11 0.91
C GLY A 236 23.44 -11.89 0.96
N GLN A 237 24.56 -11.20 1.15
CA GLN A 237 25.82 -11.83 1.53
C GLN A 237 25.58 -12.56 2.85
N GLY A 238 25.65 -13.89 2.83
CA GLY A 238 25.65 -14.73 4.02
C GLY A 238 24.27 -14.93 4.69
N LEU A 239 23.79 -16.17 4.66
CA LEU A 239 23.56 -16.87 5.91
C LEU A 239 24.73 -17.85 6.08
#